data_AF-A0AAV2NDK5-F1
#
_entry.id   AF-A0AAV2NDK5-F1
#
_cell.length_a   1.000
_cell.length_b   1.000
_cell.length_c   1.000
_cell.angle_alpha   90.00
_cell.angle_beta   90.00
_cell.angle_gamma   90.00
#
_symmetry.space_group_name_H-M   'P 1'
#
loop_
_entity.id
_entity.type
_entity.pdbx_description
1 polymer ?
#
loop_
_entity_poly.entity_id
_entity_poly.type
_entity_poly.pdbx_seq_one_letter_code
_entity_poly.pdbx_strand_id
1 'polypeptide(L)'
;MDKNKRFNPYVSVDAEEEIVISGIAGRFPNSNNIKEYQENIFNKMDLGSDDHQRWTNYIYEMPPRIGKINNIQKLDAGFFNIPASEAHVLDPGIRMLLEHTYEAIIDAGVNPA
;
A
#
# COMPACT_ATOMS: atom_id res chain seq x y z
N MET A 1 -3.87 26.84 -28.77
CA MET A 1 -3.64 26.57 -27.33
C MET A 1 -5.00 26.61 -26.65
N ASP A 2 -5.67 25.46 -26.55
CA ASP A 2 -7.03 25.41 -26.01
C ASP A 2 -7.02 25.45 -24.48
N LYS A 3 -7.51 26.57 -23.95
CA LYS A 3 -7.59 26.87 -22.51
C LYS A 3 -8.79 26.21 -21.79
N ASN A 4 -9.40 25.17 -22.38
CA ASN A 4 -10.68 24.62 -21.92
C ASN A 4 -10.73 23.10 -21.66
N LYS A 5 -9.59 22.42 -21.51
CA LYS A 5 -9.61 21.04 -20.96
C LYS A 5 -9.78 21.11 -19.43
N ARG A 6 -11.04 21.15 -18.98
CA ARG A 6 -11.38 20.79 -17.61
C ARG A 6 -10.96 19.33 -17.39
N PHE A 7 -10.22 19.07 -16.33
CA PHE A 7 -9.88 17.71 -15.91
C PHE A 7 -11.18 16.93 -15.65
N ASN A 8 -11.45 15.91 -16.47
CA ASN A 8 -12.58 15.01 -16.29
C ASN A 8 -12.06 13.77 -15.55
N PRO A 9 -12.47 13.52 -14.29
CA PRO A 9 -12.01 12.36 -13.51
C PRO A 9 -12.64 11.05 -13.99
N TYR A 10 -13.65 11.11 -14.87
CA TYR A 10 -14.21 9.95 -15.55
C TYR A 10 -13.52 9.83 -16.90
N VAL A 11 -12.43 9.06 -16.94
CA VAL A 11 -11.91 8.51 -18.19
C VAL A 11 -13.11 7.83 -18.86
N SER A 12 -13.55 8.34 -20.01
CA SER A 12 -14.58 7.70 -20.81
C SER A 12 -13.94 6.48 -21.45
N VAL A 13 -13.90 5.38 -20.70
CA VAL A 13 -13.59 4.07 -21.23
C VAL A 13 -14.71 3.75 -22.21
N ASP A 14 -14.36 3.42 -23.46
CA ASP A 14 -15.36 3.03 -24.44
C ASP A 14 -16.10 1.80 -23.89
N ALA A 15 -17.42 1.73 -24.09
CA ALA A 15 -18.24 0.64 -23.53
C ALA A 15 -17.82 -0.77 -24.02
N GLU A 16 -16.96 -0.82 -25.04
CA GLU A 16 -16.36 -2.03 -25.62
C GLU A 16 -15.01 -2.40 -24.98
N GLU A 17 -14.39 -1.51 -24.20
CA GLU A 17 -13.10 -1.73 -23.56
C GLU A 17 -13.29 -2.38 -22.17
N GLU A 18 -12.82 -3.61 -22.03
CA GLU A 18 -12.98 -4.40 -20.82
C GLU A 18 -12.00 -3.96 -19.72
N ILE A 19 -12.54 -3.62 -18.55
CA ILE A 19 -11.74 -3.24 -17.38
C ILE A 19 -11.45 -4.48 -16.55
N VAL A 20 -10.17 -4.79 -16.36
CA VAL A 20 -9.70 -5.93 -15.55
C VAL A 20 -8.81 -5.47 -14.40
N ILE A 21 -8.83 -6.23 -13.31
CA ILE A 21 -7.81 -6.12 -12.25
C ILE A 21 -6.69 -7.06 -12.64
N SER A 22 -5.60 -6.51 -13.17
CA SER A 22 -4.50 -7.30 -13.73
C SER A 22 -3.41 -7.65 -12.71
N GLY A 23 -3.24 -6.87 -11.64
CA GLY A 23 -2.23 -7.13 -10.61
C GLY A 23 -2.60 -6.52 -9.26
N ILE A 24 -2.06 -7.09 -8.19
CA ILE A 24 -2.30 -6.67 -6.82
C ILE A 24 -1.03 -6.80 -5.96
N ALA A 25 -0.79 -5.81 -5.12
CA ALA A 25 0.23 -5.88 -4.08
C ALA A 25 -0.23 -5.07 -2.87
N GLY A 26 0.32 -5.40 -1.70
CA GLY A 26 -0.03 -4.71 -0.48
C GLY A 26 0.58 -5.32 0.77
N ARG A 27 0.57 -4.52 1.83
CA ARG A 27 0.97 -4.93 3.18
C ARG A 27 -0.21 -4.82 4.13
N PHE A 28 -0.38 -5.85 4.95
CA PHE A 28 -1.52 -5.98 5.86
C PHE A 28 -1.02 -6.24 7.29
N PRO A 29 -1.91 -6.17 8.30
CA PRO A 29 -1.54 -6.56 9.64
C PRO A 29 -0.96 -7.97 9.70
N ASN A 30 0.21 -8.13 10.33
CA ASN A 30 0.92 -9.41 10.41
C ASN A 30 1.22 -10.10 9.05
N SER A 31 1.24 -9.35 7.94
CA SER A 31 1.54 -9.88 6.60
C SER A 31 2.32 -8.87 5.77
N ASN A 32 3.53 -9.22 5.35
CA ASN A 32 4.40 -8.31 4.60
C ASN A 32 4.08 -8.22 3.09
N ASN A 33 3.27 -9.15 2.57
CA ASN A 33 2.86 -9.26 1.18
C ASN A 33 1.49 -9.99 1.06
N ILE A 34 0.95 -10.03 -0.16
CA ILE A 34 -0.35 -10.67 -0.48
C ILE A 34 -0.34 -12.17 -0.16
N LYS A 35 0.77 -12.87 -0.40
CA LYS A 35 0.85 -14.32 -0.15
C LYS A 35 0.73 -14.66 1.34
N GLU A 36 1.49 -13.98 2.18
CA GLU A 36 1.38 -14.11 3.65
C GLU A 36 -0.03 -13.76 4.12
N TYR A 37 -0.65 -12.73 3.53
CA TYR A 37 -2.01 -12.34 3.88
C TYR A 37 -3.04 -13.40 3.49
N GLN A 38 -2.92 -13.96 2.29
CA GLN A 38 -3.74 -15.06 1.80
C GLN A 38 -3.63 -16.29 2.72
N GLU A 39 -2.42 -16.70 3.08
CA GLU A 39 -2.18 -17.83 3.99
C GLU A 39 -2.82 -17.58 5.37
N ASN A 40 -2.66 -16.36 5.90
CA ASN A 40 -3.26 -15.96 7.17
C ASN A 40 -4.80 -16.01 7.14
N ILE A 41 -5.42 -15.51 6.06
CA ILE A 41 -6.88 -15.56 5.91
C ILE A 41 -7.37 -17.00 5.82
N PHE A 42 -6.73 -17.85 5.01
CA PHE A 42 -7.15 -19.24 4.85
C PHE A 42 -7.04 -20.04 6.16
N ASN A 43 -6.03 -19.71 6.98
CA ASN A 43 -5.86 -20.29 8.30
C ASN A 43 -6.73 -19.63 9.39
N LYS A 44 -7.57 -18.65 9.03
CA LYS A 44 -8.43 -17.88 9.96
C LYS A 44 -7.65 -17.24 11.10
N MET A 45 -6.43 -16.80 10.81
CA MET A 45 -5.55 -16.15 11.79
C MET A 45 -6.12 -14.79 12.16
N ASP A 46 -6.16 -14.49 13.46
CA ASP A 46 -6.45 -13.13 13.92
C ASP A 46 -5.19 -12.26 13.78
N LEU A 47 -5.29 -11.22 12.96
CA LEU A 47 -4.20 -10.30 12.63
C LEU A 47 -4.21 -9.04 13.48
N GLY A 48 -5.16 -8.91 14.40
CA GLY A 48 -5.19 -7.87 15.42
C GLY A 48 -4.20 -8.15 16.55
N SER A 49 -3.65 -7.09 17.13
CA SER A 49 -2.83 -7.15 18.32
C SER A 49 -3.17 -6.02 19.28
N ASP A 50 -3.08 -6.33 20.57
CA ASP A 50 -3.25 -5.37 21.66
C ASP A 50 -1.91 -4.71 22.03
N ASP A 51 -0.79 -5.28 21.55
CA ASP A 51 0.56 -4.75 21.65
C ASP A 51 0.96 -4.08 20.32
N HIS A 52 0.47 -2.86 20.11
CA HIS A 52 0.66 -2.16 18.85
C HIS A 52 1.70 -1.03 18.87
N GLN A 53 2.16 -0.60 20.06
CA GLN A 53 3.16 0.46 20.28
C GLN A 53 2.90 1.82 19.56
N ARG A 54 1.77 1.96 18.86
CA ARG A 54 1.38 3.17 18.10
C ARG A 54 0.96 4.32 19.01
N TRP A 55 0.28 4.00 20.10
CA TRP A 55 -0.12 4.92 21.17
C TRP A 55 -0.24 4.12 22.45
N THR A 56 -0.31 4.81 23.58
CA THR A 56 -0.55 4.19 24.89
C THR A 56 -2.06 4.04 25.12
N ASN A 57 -2.47 2.84 25.55
CA ASN A 57 -3.89 2.49 25.73
C ASN A 57 -4.60 3.27 26.84
N TYR A 58 -3.84 4.01 27.67
CA TYR A 58 -4.37 4.71 28.84
C TYR A 58 -5.05 6.04 28.53
N ILE A 59 -4.94 6.57 27.30
CA ILE A 59 -5.22 8.00 27.09
C ILE A 59 -6.65 8.28 26.58
N TYR A 60 -7.38 7.33 25.95
CA TYR A 60 -8.62 7.70 25.22
C TYR A 60 -9.77 6.68 25.14
N GLU A 61 -9.88 5.68 26.03
CA GLU A 61 -10.92 4.62 25.94
C GLU A 61 -10.98 3.94 24.55
N MET A 62 -9.89 4.00 23.79
CA MET A 62 -9.81 3.41 22.46
C MET A 62 -9.80 1.88 22.58
N PRO A 63 -10.39 1.16 21.60
CA PRO A 63 -10.24 -0.27 21.52
C PRO A 63 -8.75 -0.65 21.56
N PRO A 64 -8.34 -1.54 22.49
CA PRO A 64 -6.93 -1.90 22.64
C PRO A 64 -6.42 -2.69 21.44
N ARG A 65 -7.32 -3.40 20.75
CA ARG A 65 -6.99 -4.29 19.64
C ARG A 65 -7.00 -3.55 18.31
N ILE A 66 -5.88 -3.55 17.61
CA ILE A 66 -5.78 -2.99 16.25
C ILE A 66 -4.98 -3.89 15.31
N GLY A 67 -5.25 -3.77 14.01
CA GLY A 67 -4.36 -4.29 12.97
C GLY A 67 -3.22 -3.31 12.70
N LYS A 68 -1.98 -3.72 12.95
CA LYS A 68 -0.79 -2.88 12.71
C LYS A 68 -0.05 -3.31 11.46
N ILE A 69 0.15 -2.39 10.52
CA ILE A 69 1.02 -2.65 9.37
C ILE A 69 2.47 -2.75 9.84
N ASN A 70 3.15 -3.79 9.38
CA ASN A 70 4.54 -4.09 9.69
C ASN A 70 5.51 -3.19 8.92
N ASN A 71 6.69 -2.96 9.50
CA ASN A 71 7.85 -2.42 8.76
C ASN A 71 7.60 -1.06 8.06
N ILE A 72 6.77 -0.18 8.63
CA ILE A 72 6.43 1.12 8.02
C ILE A 72 7.62 2.08 7.82
N GLN A 73 8.76 1.78 8.45
CA GLN A 73 9.97 2.60 8.36
C GLN A 73 10.81 2.27 7.11
N LYS A 74 10.51 1.17 6.41
CA LYS A 74 11.32 0.67 5.29
C LYS A 74 10.97 1.37 3.98
N LEU A 75 11.99 1.57 3.16
CA LEU A 75 11.91 2.01 1.76
C LEU A 75 13.23 1.64 1.07
N ASP A 76 13.19 1.07 -0.13
CA ASP A 76 14.35 1.01 -1.02
C ASP A 76 14.57 2.36 -1.74
N ALA A 77 15.12 3.33 -1.01
CA ALA A 77 15.32 4.68 -1.52
C ALA A 77 16.31 4.74 -2.70
N GLY A 78 17.28 3.82 -2.75
CA GLY A 78 18.26 3.75 -3.83
C GLY A 78 17.62 3.35 -5.15
N PHE A 79 16.73 2.35 -5.11
CA PHE A 79 15.97 1.92 -6.29
C PHE A 79 15.13 3.06 -6.90
N PHE A 80 14.46 3.85 -6.06
CA PHE A 80 13.64 4.98 -6.50
C PHE A 80 14.42 6.28 -6.72
N ASN A 81 15.75 6.28 -6.61
CA ASN A 81 16.60 7.47 -6.68
C ASN A 81 16.18 8.60 -5.72
N ILE A 82 15.71 8.25 -4.53
CA ILE A 82 15.30 9.20 -3.49
C ILE A 82 16.48 9.43 -2.53
N PRO A 83 16.93 10.67 -2.31
CA PRO A 83 17.97 10.98 -1.32
C PRO A 83 17.56 10.51 0.08
N ALA A 84 18.52 9.98 0.86
CA ALA A 84 18.24 9.47 2.20
C ALA A 84 17.55 10.52 3.10
N SER A 85 17.96 11.79 3.02
CA SER A 85 17.33 12.89 3.77
C SER A 85 15.85 13.08 3.44
N GLU A 86 15.47 12.90 2.18
CA GLU A 86 14.07 13.00 1.73
C GLU A 86 13.29 11.75 2.14
N ALA A 87 13.87 10.56 1.96
CA ALA A 87 13.28 9.31 2.37
C ALA A 87 12.89 9.31 3.87
N HIS A 88 13.65 9.98 4.74
CA HIS A 88 13.35 10.06 6.18
C HIS A 88 12.14 10.93 6.51
N VAL A 89 11.81 11.93 5.69
CA VAL A 89 10.68 12.85 5.92
C VAL A 89 9.43 12.47 5.13
N LEU A 90 9.53 11.53 4.18
CA LEU A 90 8.37 11.01 3.45
C LEU A 90 7.37 10.35 4.39
N ASP A 91 6.09 10.57 4.13
CA ASP A 91 5.01 9.86 4.84
C ASP A 91 5.18 8.33 4.65
N PRO A 92 5.11 7.52 5.72
CA PRO A 92 5.24 6.07 5.63
C PRO A 92 4.28 5.39 4.63
N GLY A 93 3.08 5.94 4.43
CA GLY A 93 2.12 5.47 3.46
C GLY A 93 2.62 5.64 2.02
N ILE A 94 3.25 6.78 1.71
CA ILE A 94 3.85 7.03 0.39
C ILE A 94 5.03 6.10 0.15
N ARG A 95 5.90 5.88 1.15
CA ARG A 95 7.04 4.95 1.03
C ARG A 95 6.57 3.56 0.62
N MET A 96 5.56 3.05 1.33
CA MET A 96 4.95 1.77 0.98
C MET A 96 4.30 1.82 -0.39
N LEU A 97 3.56 2.88 -0.72
CA LEU A 97 2.86 2.99 -2.01
C LEU A 97 3.81 2.87 -3.20
N LEU A 98 5.01 3.46 -3.12
CA LEU A 98 6.04 3.34 -4.17
C LEU A 98 6.42 1.88 -4.43
N GLU A 99 6.78 1.14 -3.38
CA GLU A 99 7.15 -0.28 -3.48
C GLU A 99 5.99 -1.13 -3.99
N HIS A 100 4.80 -1.00 -3.40
CA HIS A 100 3.67 -1.86 -3.76
C HIS A 100 3.10 -1.53 -5.15
N THR A 101 3.20 -0.29 -5.62
CA THR A 101 2.81 0.02 -7.00
C THR A 101 3.72 -0.71 -8.00
N TYR A 102 5.03 -0.72 -7.72
CA TYR A 102 6.00 -1.44 -8.54
C TYR A 102 5.77 -2.96 -8.50
N GLU A 103 5.53 -3.52 -7.32
CA GLU A 103 5.16 -4.94 -7.15
C GLU A 103 3.87 -5.30 -7.90
N ALA A 104 2.84 -4.45 -7.85
CA ALA A 104 1.56 -4.70 -8.52
C ALA A 104 1.68 -4.70 -10.05
N ILE A 105 2.56 -3.86 -10.61
CA ILE A 105 2.83 -3.86 -12.06
C ILE A 105 3.53 -5.16 -12.48
N ILE A 106 4.48 -5.64 -11.67
CA ILE A 106 5.16 -6.91 -11.91
C ILE A 106 4.20 -8.10 -11.75
N ASP A 107 3.33 -8.08 -10.75
CA ASP A 107 2.29 -9.10 -10.54
C ASP A 107 1.36 -9.20 -11.75
N ALA A 108 1.06 -8.07 -12.40
CA ALA A 108 0.33 -8.04 -13.67
C ALA A 108 1.09 -8.63 -14.87
N GLY A 109 2.33 -9.10 -14.69
CA GLY A 109 3.18 -9.61 -15.76
C GLY A 109 3.68 -8.53 -16.71
N VAL A 110 3.62 -7.26 -16.31
CA VAL A 110 4.03 -6.11 -17.11
C VAL A 110 5.42 -5.65 -16.66
N ASN A 111 6.29 -5.31 -17.62
CA ASN A 111 7.58 -4.71 -17.29
C ASN A 111 7.39 -3.19 -17.01
N PRO A 112 7.73 -2.69 -15.81
CA PRO A 112 7.62 -1.27 -15.47
C PRO A 112 8.72 -0.38 -16.10
N ALA A 113 9.73 -0.95 -16.77
CA ALA A 113 10.83 -0.22 -17.42
C ALA A 113 10.56 0.16 -18.88
#